data_AF-A0A523DY05-F1
#
_entry.id   AF-A0A523DY05-F1
#
_cell.length_a   1.000
_cell.length_b   1.000
_cell.length_c   1.000
_cell.angle_alpha   90.00
_cell.angle_beta   90.00
_cell.angle_gamma   90.00
#
_symmetry.space_group_name_H-M   'P 1'
#
loop_
_entity.id
_entity.type
_entity.pdbx_description
1 polymer ?
#
loop_
_entity_poly.entity_id
_entity_poly.type
_entity_poly.pdbx_seq_one_letter_code
_entity_poly.pdbx_strand_id
1 'polypeptide(L)'
;MIQADAQFRSRVEDIRSLEVRDQAGNMIPFGTLMAVEDTVGPQAITHYNVYPAASITGSPRPGFSSGEAVASMQALSSRLLPPSMGYECTGVTYQQLAAGNQTPIIFGLAFI
;
A
#
# COMPACT_ATOMS: atom_id res chain seq x y z
N MET A 1 0.89 27.69 12.30
CA MET A 1 1.38 27.19 10.99
C MET A 1 1.60 28.40 10.11
N ILE A 2 2.77 28.56 9.51
CA ILE A 2 3.05 29.66 8.57
C ILE A 2 3.22 29.00 7.21
N GLN A 3 2.36 29.37 6.26
CA GLN A 3 2.39 28.84 4.90
C GLN A 3 2.07 29.97 3.94
N ALA A 4 2.69 29.94 2.75
CA ALA A 4 2.35 30.87 1.68
C ALA A 4 0.88 30.73 1.28
N ASP A 5 0.27 31.85 0.86
CA ASP A 5 -1.10 31.88 0.37
C ASP A 5 -1.30 30.90 -0.79
N ALA A 6 -2.51 30.37 -0.96
CA ALA A 6 -2.84 29.32 -1.93
C ALA A 6 -2.40 29.70 -3.36
N GLN A 7 -2.57 30.97 -3.74
CA GLN A 7 -2.20 31.48 -5.07
C GLN A 7 -0.70 31.40 -5.40
N PHE A 8 0.18 31.26 -4.40
CA PHE A 8 1.64 31.19 -4.57
C PHE A 8 2.19 29.76 -4.42
N ARG A 9 1.31 28.75 -4.42
CA ARG A 9 1.67 27.33 -4.29
C ARG A 9 0.81 26.39 -5.13
N SER A 10 0.05 26.95 -6.07
CA SER A 10 -0.94 26.20 -6.84
C SER A 10 -0.35 25.65 -8.13
N ARG A 11 0.73 26.24 -8.63
CA ARG A 11 1.37 25.88 -9.89
C ARG A 11 2.83 25.56 -9.70
N VAL A 12 3.38 24.76 -10.60
CA VAL A 12 4.80 24.38 -10.60
C VAL A 12 5.67 25.62 -10.84
N GLU A 13 5.20 26.57 -11.64
CA GLU A 13 5.89 27.83 -11.91
C GLU A 13 6.04 28.69 -10.65
N ASP A 14 5.11 28.59 -9.70
CA ASP A 14 5.15 29.37 -8.46
C ASP A 14 6.38 29.00 -7.61
N ILE A 15 6.84 27.73 -7.67
CA ILE A 15 8.06 27.26 -6.99
C ILE A 15 9.29 28.09 -7.41
N ARG A 16 9.35 28.49 -8.69
CA ARG A 16 10.48 29.26 -9.24
C ARG A 16 10.48 30.71 -8.77
N SER A 17 9.31 31.24 -8.41
CA SER A 17 9.11 32.63 -7.93
C SER A 17 9.36 32.82 -6.44
N LEU A 18 9.55 31.73 -5.69
CA LEU A 18 9.90 31.79 -4.27
C LEU A 18 11.31 32.36 -4.12
N GLU A 19 11.46 33.35 -3.25
CA GLU A 19 12.71 34.06 -3.02
C GLU A 19 13.35 33.65 -1.69
N VAL A 20 14.66 33.44 -1.70
CA VAL A 20 15.46 33.24 -0.49
C VAL A 20 16.46 34.37 -0.35
N ARG A 21 16.71 34.79 0.90
CA ARG A 21 17.68 35.85 1.18
C ARG A 21 19.09 35.28 1.22
N ASP A 22 20.02 35.90 0.49
CA ASP A 22 21.44 35.56 0.56
C ASP A 22 22.12 36.18 1.80
N GLN A 23 23.41 35.87 2.02
CA GLN A 23 24.17 36.41 3.15
C GLN A 23 24.39 37.92 3.07
N ALA A 24 24.30 38.51 1.87
CA ALA A 24 24.41 39.94 1.64
C ALA A 24 23.06 40.68 1.77
N GLY A 25 21.98 39.95 2.03
CA GLY A 25 20.64 40.50 2.20
C GLY A 25 19.82 40.62 0.92
N ASN A 26 20.34 40.19 -0.24
CA ASN A 26 19.62 40.21 -1.51
C ASN A 26 18.60 39.06 -1.57
N MET A 27 17.48 39.30 -2.24
CA MET A 27 16.48 38.27 -2.51
C MET A 27 16.82 37.58 -3.84
N ILE A 28 17.01 36.26 -3.81
CA ILE A 28 17.34 35.44 -4.97
C ILE A 28 16.20 34.44 -5.22
N PRO A 29 15.60 34.41 -6.43
CA PRO A 29 14.54 33.47 -6.77
C PRO A 29 15.09 32.05 -6.96
N PHE A 30 14.38 31.04 -6.44
CA PHE A 30 14.79 29.64 -6.51
C PHE A 30 14.98 29.11 -7.94
N GLY A 31 14.26 29.66 -8.93
CA GLY A 31 14.42 29.27 -10.34
C GLY A 31 15.82 29.49 -10.90
N THR A 32 16.67 30.30 -10.25
CA THR A 32 18.08 30.49 -10.65
C THR A 32 19.03 29.45 -10.06
N LEU A 33 18.59 28.71 -9.03
CA LEU A 33 19.41 27.77 -8.27
C LEU A 33 18.98 26.30 -8.44
N MET A 34 17.73 26.05 -8.88
CA MET A 34 17.14 24.72 -8.93
C MET A 34 16.35 24.48 -10.23
N ALA A 35 16.37 23.24 -10.72
CA ALA A 35 15.50 22.76 -11.79
C ALA A 35 14.33 21.97 -11.19
N VAL A 36 13.13 22.15 -11.73
CA VAL A 36 11.93 21.41 -11.31
C VAL A 36 11.60 20.41 -12.40
N GLU A 37 11.49 19.13 -12.03
CA GLU A 37 11.14 18.03 -12.93
C GLU A 37 9.86 17.35 -12.45
N ASP A 38 8.92 17.15 -13.37
CA ASP A 38 7.71 16.38 -13.10
C ASP A 38 8.02 14.89 -13.15
N THR A 39 7.71 14.17 -12.07
CA THR A 39 7.89 12.71 -11.98
C THR A 39 6.62 12.05 -11.46
N VAL A 40 6.43 10.79 -11.85
CA VAL A 40 5.32 9.95 -11.39
C VAL A 40 5.83 8.93 -10.40
N GLY A 41 5.28 8.96 -9.19
CA GLY A 41 5.62 8.05 -8.11
C GLY A 41 4.37 7.53 -7.39
N PRO A 42 4.45 6.36 -6.73
CA PRO A 42 3.37 5.86 -5.91
C PRO A 42 3.09 6.85 -4.77
N GLN A 43 1.82 7.23 -4.60
CA GLN A 43 1.38 8.14 -3.52
C GLN A 43 1.65 7.56 -2.12
N ALA A 44 1.62 6.24 -2.00
CA ALA A 44 1.98 5.52 -0.79
C ALA A 44 2.57 4.15 -1.15
N ILE A 45 3.60 3.73 -0.42
CA ILE A 45 4.15 2.37 -0.50
C ILE A 45 3.68 1.62 0.74
N THR A 46 2.70 0.75 0.57
CA THR A 46 2.21 -0.11 1.66
C THR A 46 3.24 -1.20 1.94
N HIS A 47 3.50 -1.44 3.23
CA HIS A 47 4.36 -2.52 3.69
C HIS A 47 3.54 -3.49 4.53
N TYR A 48 3.80 -4.78 4.37
CA TYR A 48 3.26 -5.83 5.21
C TYR A 48 4.41 -6.73 5.69
N ASN A 49 4.51 -6.95 7.00
CA ASN A 49 5.60 -7.71 7.62
C ASN A 49 7.01 -7.28 7.16
N VAL A 50 7.25 -5.96 7.07
CA VAL A 50 8.55 -5.35 6.65
C VAL A 50 8.84 -5.46 5.15
N TYR A 51 7.96 -6.06 4.35
CA TYR A 51 8.09 -6.15 2.89
C TYR A 51 7.12 -5.19 2.18
N PRO A 52 7.53 -4.54 1.08
CA PRO A 52 6.60 -3.83 0.21
C PRO A 52 5.53 -4.78 -0.29
N ALA A 53 4.25 -4.43 -0.09
CA ALA A 53 3.13 -5.31 -0.36
C ALA A 53 1.97 -4.55 -0.99
N ALA A 54 1.23 -5.24 -1.86
CA ALA A 54 -0.03 -4.77 -2.40
C ALA A 54 -1.17 -5.51 -1.70
N SER A 55 -2.12 -4.75 -1.14
CA SER A 55 -3.33 -5.33 -0.55
C SER A 55 -4.32 -5.71 -1.65
N ILE A 56 -4.72 -6.98 -1.66
CA ILE A 56 -5.75 -7.49 -2.57
C ILE A 56 -6.94 -7.90 -1.72
N THR A 57 -8.10 -7.31 -2.00
CA THR A 57 -9.36 -7.63 -1.34
C THR A 57 -10.34 -8.19 -2.37
N GLY A 58 -11.11 -9.20 -1.97
CA GLY A 58 -12.08 -9.86 -2.83
C GLY A 58 -13.06 -10.67 -2.01
N SER A 59 -14.19 -11.00 -2.62
CA SER A 59 -15.23 -11.84 -2.04
C SER A 59 -15.47 -13.07 -2.91
N PRO A 60 -15.87 -14.20 -2.32
CA PRO A 60 -16.26 -15.38 -3.08
C PRO A 60 -17.46 -15.06 -3.98
N ARG A 61 -17.49 -15.71 -5.16
CA ARG A 61 -18.67 -15.68 -6.03
C ARG A 61 -19.86 -16.32 -5.30
N PRO A 62 -21.10 -15.82 -5.47
CA PRO A 62 -22.28 -16.47 -4.92
C PRO A 62 -22.33 -17.96 -5.30
N GLY A 63 -22.60 -18.82 -4.32
CA GLY A 63 -22.61 -20.28 -4.48
C GLY A 63 -21.28 -20.98 -4.22
N PHE A 64 -20.20 -20.24 -3.91
CA PHE A 64 -18.91 -20.79 -3.50
C PHE A 64 -18.63 -20.48 -2.04
N SER A 65 -17.95 -21.40 -1.37
CA SER A 65 -17.50 -21.21 0.01
C SER A 65 -16.30 -20.26 0.06
N SER A 66 -16.09 -19.63 1.21
CA SER A 66 -14.87 -18.83 1.45
C SER A 66 -13.61 -19.69 1.37
N GLY A 67 -13.66 -20.97 1.76
CA GLY A 67 -12.54 -21.90 1.64
C GLY A 67 -12.12 -22.16 0.19
N GLU A 68 -13.08 -22.35 -0.71
CA GLU A 68 -12.82 -22.52 -2.15
C GLU A 68 -12.23 -21.25 -2.78
N ALA A 69 -12.70 -20.07 -2.36
CA ALA A 69 -12.13 -18.81 -2.83
C ALA A 69 -10.68 -18.64 -2.38
N VAL A 70 -10.37 -18.99 -1.13
CA VAL A 70 -9.00 -18.94 -0.59
C VAL A 70 -8.10 -19.95 -1.31
N ALA A 71 -8.55 -21.18 -1.54
CA ALA A 71 -7.80 -22.18 -2.29
C ALA A 71 -7.52 -21.73 -3.73
N SER A 72 -8.51 -21.13 -4.39
CA SER A 72 -8.36 -20.58 -5.74
C SER A 72 -7.35 -19.42 -5.76
N MET A 73 -7.40 -18.53 -4.77
CA MET A 73 -6.42 -17.45 -4.63
C MET A 73 -5.01 -17.99 -4.42
N GLN A 74 -4.82 -19.02 -3.59
CA GLN A 74 -3.51 -19.66 -3.40
C GLN A 74 -2.97 -20.29 -4.69
N ALA A 75 -3.84 -20.94 -5.48
CA ALA A 75 -3.48 -21.52 -6.77
C ALA A 75 -3.13 -20.46 -7.83
N LEU A 76 -3.80 -19.32 -7.83
CA LEU A 76 -3.48 -18.20 -8.71
C LEU A 76 -2.16 -17.54 -8.30
N SER A 77 -1.96 -17.34 -7.00
CA SER A 77 -0.72 -16.81 -6.44
C SER A 77 0.48 -17.66 -6.84
N SER A 78 0.41 -18.98 -6.69
CA SER A 78 1.53 -19.86 -7.07
C SER A 78 1.83 -19.89 -8.57
N ARG A 79 0.84 -19.58 -9.42
CA ARG A 79 1.00 -19.58 -10.88
C ARG A 79 1.46 -18.25 -11.46
N LEU A 80 1.01 -17.14 -10.88
CA LEU A 80 1.20 -15.80 -11.44
C LEU A 80 2.29 -15.01 -10.73
N LEU A 81 2.62 -15.34 -9.48
CA LEU A 81 3.64 -14.60 -8.73
C LEU A 81 5.05 -15.00 -9.17
N PRO A 82 5.95 -14.03 -9.37
CA PRO A 82 7.38 -14.31 -9.50
C PRO A 82 7.93 -15.01 -8.25
N PRO A 83 9.02 -15.78 -8.37
CA PRO A 83 9.63 -16.49 -7.23
C PRO A 83 10.15 -15.55 -6.13
N SER A 84 10.31 -14.26 -6.42
CA SER A 84 10.70 -13.23 -5.44
C SER A 84 9.52 -12.64 -4.66
N MET A 85 8.29 -13.05 -4.94
CA MET A 85 7.09 -12.48 -4.31
C MET A 85 6.35 -13.56 -3.51
N GLY A 86 6.19 -13.30 -2.21
CA GLY A 86 5.34 -14.10 -1.34
C GLY A 86 3.88 -13.63 -1.36
N TYR A 87 2.99 -14.48 -0.84
CA TYR A 87 1.63 -14.07 -0.52
C TYR A 87 1.33 -14.46 0.93
N GLU A 88 0.54 -13.63 1.60
CA GLU A 88 0.10 -13.90 2.96
C GLU A 88 -1.36 -13.48 3.12
N CYS A 89 -2.16 -14.34 3.76
CA CYS A 89 -3.55 -14.03 4.07
C CYS A 89 -3.62 -13.31 5.41
N THR A 90 -4.46 -12.28 5.51
CA THR A 90 -4.59 -11.47 6.73
C THR A 90 -6.05 -11.42 7.21
N GLY A 91 -6.25 -11.00 8.47
CA GLY A 91 -7.58 -10.79 9.04
C GLY A 91 -8.45 -12.05 9.09
N VAL A 92 -9.68 -11.96 8.56
CA VAL A 92 -10.68 -13.04 8.61
C VAL A 92 -10.22 -14.29 7.86
N THR A 93 -9.50 -14.11 6.74
CA THR A 93 -9.00 -15.26 5.96
C THR A 93 -7.93 -16.03 6.75
N TYR A 94 -7.05 -15.31 7.44
CA TYR A 94 -6.06 -15.92 8.32
C TYR A 94 -6.71 -16.70 9.46
N GLN A 95 -7.71 -16.10 10.12
CA GLN A 95 -8.45 -16.76 11.20
C GLN A 95 -9.19 -18.00 10.72
N GLN A 96 -9.80 -17.95 9.52
CA GLN A 96 -10.47 -19.11 8.94
C GLN A 96 -9.49 -20.26 8.68
N LEU A 97 -8.30 -19.97 8.16
CA LEU A 97 -7.26 -20.98 7.95
C LEU A 97 -6.75 -21.56 9.27
N ALA A 98 -6.56 -20.73 10.30
CA ALA A 98 -6.12 -21.18 11.62
C ALA A 98 -7.19 -22.00 12.36
N ALA A 99 -8.46 -21.59 12.30
CA ALA A 99 -9.58 -22.24 12.99
C ALA A 99 -10.10 -23.48 12.26
N GLY A 100 -9.98 -23.53 10.92
CA GLY A 100 -10.51 -24.62 10.09
C GLY A 100 -9.98 -26.02 10.44
N ASN A 101 -8.80 -26.11 11.06
CA ASN A 101 -8.20 -27.40 11.45
C ASN A 101 -8.65 -27.91 12.84
N GLN A 102 -9.38 -27.12 13.62
CA GLN A 102 -9.78 -27.50 15.00
C GLN A 102 -11.12 -28.25 15.05
N THR A 103 -11.93 -28.14 14.01
CA THR A 103 -13.26 -28.76 13.90
C THR A 103 -13.28 -30.27 14.19
N PRO A 104 -12.43 -31.12 13.59
CA PRO A 104 -12.46 -32.57 13.85
C PRO A 104 -12.07 -32.93 15.29
N ILE A 105 -11.18 -32.15 15.92
CA ILE A 105 -10.76 -32.37 17.31
C ILE A 105 -11.91 -32.05 18.26
N ILE A 106 -12.61 -30.93 18.05
CA ILE A 106 -13.76 -30.52 18.87
C ILE A 106 -14.89 -31.55 18.76
N PHE A 107 -15.20 -32.00 17.54
CA PHE A 107 -16.23 -33.04 17.35
C PHE A 107 -15.80 -34.39 17.95
N GLY A 108 -14.52 -34.76 17.89
CA GLY A 108 -14.00 -35.98 18.52
C GLY A 108 -14.09 -35.94 20.05
N LEU A 109 -13.77 -34.80 20.67
CA LEU A 109 -13.92 -34.61 22.12
C LEU A 109 -15.38 -34.60 22.58
N ALA A 110 -16.32 -34.17 21.72
CA ALA A 110 -17.74 -34.16 22.06
C ALA A 110 -18.39 -35.56 22.08
N PHE A 111 -17.74 -36.57 21.48
CA PHE A 111 -18.20 -37.96 21.50
C PHE A 111 -17.71 -38.75 22.73
N ILE A 112 -16.75 -38.22 23.48
CA ILE A 112 -16.21 -38.78 24.73
C ILE A 112 -16.90 -38.13 25.91
#